data_AF-A0A6N6S311-F1
#
_entry.id   AF-A0A6N6S311-F1
#
_cell.length_a   1.000
_cell.length_b   1.000
_cell.length_c   1.000
_cell.angle_alpha   90.00
_cell.angle_beta   90.00
_cell.angle_gamma   90.00
#
_symmetry.space_group_name_H-M   'P 1'
#
loop_
_entity.id
_entity.type
_entity.pdbx_description
1 polymer ?
#
loop_
_entity_poly.entity_id
_entity_poly.type
_entity_poly.pdbx_seq_one_letter_code
_entity_poly.pdbx_strand_id
1 'polypeptide(L)'
;VAVLGVNLIMVLGHTRCGAVEGSIKALKDGAKFPGSIETIVKTIEPAVEKAKHEPGDLLENSIKENVRIGMDKLSGTDPVVAPLVKAGKVKVVGGNYDLVTGEVTLVA
;
A
#
# COMPACT_ATOMS: atom_id res chain seq x y z
N VAL A 1 6.71 14.98 9.49
CA VAL A 1 5.62 15.97 9.58
C VAL A 1 5.82 16.94 10.75
N ALA A 2 5.81 16.47 12.01
CA ALA A 2 5.86 17.35 13.19
C ALA A 2 7.16 18.16 13.38
N VAL A 3 8.31 17.61 12.98
CA VAL A 3 9.63 18.27 13.17
C VAL A 3 10.05 19.07 11.93
N LEU A 4 10.11 18.40 10.78
CA LEU A 4 10.58 19.00 9.52
C LEU A 4 9.53 19.83 8.78
N GLY A 5 8.29 19.88 9.26
CA GLY A 5 7.22 20.66 8.63
C GLY A 5 6.81 20.19 7.22
N VAL A 6 7.10 18.95 6.83
CA VAL A 6 6.69 18.42 5.51
C VAL A 6 5.16 18.44 5.37
N ASN A 7 4.70 18.87 4.19
CA ASN A 7 3.28 19.06 3.86
C ASN A 7 2.72 18.01 2.89
N LEU A 8 3.56 17.08 2.43
CA LEU A 8 3.19 16.00 1.53
C LEU A 8 3.83 14.70 2.00
N ILE A 9 3.04 13.62 2.00
CA ILE A 9 3.52 12.26 2.15
C ILE A 9 3.03 11.43 0.97
N MET A 10 3.93 10.70 0.32
CA MET A 10 3.59 9.75 -0.74
C MET A 10 3.76 8.33 -0.23
N VAL A 11 2.71 7.52 -0.30
CA VAL A 11 2.79 6.07 -0.17
C VAL A 11 3.11 5.51 -1.56
N LEU A 12 4.30 4.95 -1.72
CA LEU A 12 4.80 4.51 -3.02
C LEU A 12 4.88 2.97 -3.07
N GLY A 13 4.01 2.38 -3.87
CA GLY A 13 4.13 0.99 -4.32
C GLY A 13 5.04 0.88 -5.53
N HIS A 14 5.24 -0.34 -6.03
CA HIS A 14 5.99 -0.58 -7.25
C HIS A 14 5.53 -1.83 -7.97
N THR A 15 5.72 -1.88 -9.30
CA THR A 15 5.42 -3.06 -10.12
C THR A 15 6.26 -4.25 -9.65
N ARG A 16 5.76 -5.47 -9.88
CA ARG A 16 6.44 -6.74 -9.52
C ARG A 16 6.82 -6.84 -8.03
N CYS A 17 5.94 -6.37 -7.15
CA CYS A 17 6.18 -6.44 -5.71
C CYS A 17 6.14 -7.88 -5.19
N GLY A 18 7.30 -8.44 -4.85
CA GLY A 18 7.44 -9.82 -4.37
C GLY A 18 6.71 -10.10 -3.06
N ALA A 19 6.52 -9.11 -2.18
CA ALA A 19 5.74 -9.26 -0.96
C ALA A 19 4.23 -9.46 -1.26
N VAL A 20 3.71 -8.71 -2.25
CA VAL A 20 2.31 -8.86 -2.68
C VAL A 20 2.12 -10.17 -3.43
N GLU A 21 3.04 -10.51 -4.34
CA GLU A 21 3.01 -11.78 -5.06
C GLU A 21 3.08 -12.98 -4.09
N GLY A 22 4.00 -12.94 -3.12
CA GLY A 22 4.13 -13.94 -2.07
C GLY A 22 2.85 -14.07 -1.24
N SER A 23 2.19 -12.95 -0.92
CA SER A 23 0.91 -12.94 -0.20
C SER A 23 -0.23 -13.55 -1.02
N ILE A 24 -0.29 -13.27 -2.33
CA ILE A 24 -1.26 -13.90 -3.23
C ILE A 24 -1.07 -15.43 -3.24
N LYS A 25 0.18 -15.90 -3.35
CA LYS A 25 0.49 -17.34 -3.29
C LYS A 25 0.14 -17.94 -1.94
N ALA A 26 0.45 -17.24 -0.85
CA ALA A 26 0.08 -17.64 0.51
C ALA A 26 -1.42 -17.93 0.66
N LEU A 27 -2.24 -16.99 0.18
CA LEU A 27 -3.69 -17.04 0.29
C LEU A 27 -4.33 -18.07 -0.65
N LYS A 28 -3.71 -18.33 -1.81
CA LYS A 28 -4.19 -19.35 -2.76
C LYS A 28 -3.85 -20.77 -2.30
N ASP A 29 -2.61 -20.98 -1.89
CA ASP A 29 -2.07 -22.32 -1.64
C ASP A 29 -2.13 -22.72 -0.16
N GLY A 30 -2.62 -21.83 0.70
CA GLY A 30 -2.61 -22.01 2.16
C GLY A 30 -1.20 -22.08 2.74
N ALA A 31 -0.22 -21.49 2.04
CA ALA A 31 1.18 -21.58 2.44
C ALA A 31 1.42 -20.80 3.73
N LYS A 32 1.95 -21.48 4.76
CA LYS A 32 2.36 -20.86 6.01
C LYS A 32 3.81 -20.43 5.91
N PHE A 33 4.06 -19.16 6.15
CA PHE A 33 5.42 -18.62 6.20
C PHE A 33 5.89 -18.52 7.65
N PRO A 34 7.15 -18.83 7.96
CA PRO A 34 7.66 -18.71 9.31
C PRO A 34 7.89 -17.24 9.72
N GLY A 35 7.61 -16.93 10.98
CA GLY A 35 8.06 -15.70 11.64
C GLY A 35 7.44 -14.42 11.05
N SER A 36 8.28 -13.39 10.89
CA SER A 36 7.85 -12.05 10.45
C SER A 36 7.22 -12.02 9.06
N ILE A 37 7.48 -13.01 8.21
CA ILE A 37 6.89 -13.09 6.88
C ILE A 37 5.38 -13.30 6.97
N GLU A 38 4.89 -14.07 7.94
CA GLU A 38 3.45 -14.24 8.14
C GLU A 38 2.76 -12.91 8.49
N THR A 39 3.43 -12.04 9.25
CA THR A 39 2.92 -10.69 9.56
C THR A 39 2.80 -9.83 8.31
N ILE A 40 3.75 -9.95 7.37
CA ILE A 40 3.69 -9.24 6.08
C ILE A 40 2.49 -9.73 5.28
N VAL A 41 2.30 -11.06 5.17
CA VAL A 41 1.15 -11.65 4.48
C VAL A 41 -0.16 -11.15 5.05
N LYS A 42 -0.34 -11.21 6.38
CA LYS A 42 -1.56 -10.71 7.06
C LYS A 42 -1.79 -9.22 6.86
N THR A 43 -0.72 -8.43 6.72
CA THR A 43 -0.83 -7.00 6.47
C THR A 43 -1.32 -6.71 5.04
N ILE A 44 -0.89 -7.53 4.08
CA ILE A 44 -1.21 -7.37 2.65
C ILE A 44 -2.53 -8.04 2.26
N GLU A 45 -2.95 -9.08 2.99
CA GLU A 45 -4.15 -9.87 2.73
C GLU A 45 -5.41 -9.03 2.41
N PRO A 46 -5.74 -7.96 3.17
CA PRO A 46 -6.90 -7.13 2.84
C PRO A 46 -6.84 -6.49 1.45
N ALA A 47 -5.65 -6.16 0.95
CA ALA A 47 -5.47 -5.61 -0.39
C ALA A 47 -5.75 -6.67 -1.46
N VAL A 48 -5.27 -7.90 -1.23
CA VAL A 48 -5.48 -9.02 -2.16
C VAL A 48 -6.97 -9.38 -2.21
N GLU A 49 -7.65 -9.46 -1.06
CA GLU A 49 -9.08 -9.81 -1.02
C GLU A 49 -9.95 -8.80 -1.78
N LYS A 50 -9.68 -7.49 -1.62
CA LYS A 50 -10.38 -6.46 -2.40
C LYS A 50 -10.07 -6.56 -3.90
N ALA A 51 -8.80 -6.73 -4.25
CA ALA A 51 -8.36 -6.77 -5.65
C ALA A 51 -8.90 -7.99 -6.43
N LYS A 52 -9.26 -9.10 -5.76
CA LYS A 52 -9.89 -10.27 -6.40
C LYS A 52 -11.20 -9.95 -7.14
N HIS A 53 -11.89 -8.89 -6.74
CA HIS A 53 -13.15 -8.47 -7.34
C HIS A 53 -12.97 -7.44 -8.46
N GLU A 54 -11.74 -6.99 -8.72
CA GLU A 54 -11.42 -6.03 -9.77
C GLU A 54 -11.02 -6.76 -11.06
N PRO A 55 -11.44 -6.28 -12.25
CA PRO A 55 -10.96 -6.81 -13.52
C PRO A 55 -9.47 -6.50 -13.74
N GLY A 56 -8.78 -7.35 -14.49
CA GLY A 56 -7.37 -7.15 -14.87
C GLY A 56 -6.41 -8.06 -14.12
N ASP A 57 -5.15 -7.62 -14.01
CA ASP A 57 -4.11 -8.38 -13.35
C ASP A 57 -4.20 -8.27 -11.82
N LEU A 58 -4.33 -9.41 -11.16
CA LEU A 58 -4.51 -9.48 -9.70
C LEU A 58 -3.32 -8.89 -8.94
N LEU A 59 -2.09 -9.09 -9.42
CA LEU A 59 -0.90 -8.59 -8.73
C LEU A 59 -0.86 -7.07 -8.79
N GLU A 60 -1.02 -6.48 -9.97
CA GLU A 60 -1.04 -5.03 -10.16
C GLU A 60 -2.20 -4.37 -9.40
N ASN A 61 -3.40 -4.97 -9.40
CA ASN A 61 -4.53 -4.46 -8.62
C ASN A 61 -4.26 -4.56 -7.12
N SER A 62 -3.67 -5.67 -6.64
CA SER A 62 -3.32 -5.84 -5.23
C SER A 62 -2.24 -4.85 -4.77
N ILE A 63 -1.27 -4.51 -5.63
CA ILE A 63 -0.25 -3.50 -5.34
C ILE A 63 -0.90 -2.14 -5.16
N LYS A 64 -1.77 -1.73 -6.10
CA LYS A 64 -2.49 -0.45 -6.02
C LYS A 64 -3.37 -0.39 -4.79
N GLU A 65 -4.10 -1.46 -4.48
CA GLU A 65 -4.94 -1.49 -3.29
C GLU A 65 -4.12 -1.47 -1.99
N ASN A 66 -2.95 -2.11 -1.96
CA ASN A 66 -2.05 -2.03 -0.82
C ASN A 66 -1.55 -0.59 -0.59
N VAL A 67 -1.31 0.17 -1.68
CA VAL A 67 -1.01 1.60 -1.61
C VAL A 67 -2.20 2.38 -1.02
N ARG A 68 -3.42 2.15 -1.51
CA ARG A 68 -4.63 2.83 -0.99
C ARG A 68 -4.85 2.56 0.50
N ILE A 69 -4.76 1.31 0.93
CA ILE A 69 -4.87 0.94 2.35
C ILE A 69 -3.76 1.62 3.18
N GLY A 70 -2.55 1.70 2.63
CA GLY A 70 -1.44 2.44 3.26
C GLY A 70 -1.74 3.93 3.40
N MET A 71 -2.31 4.56 2.37
CA MET A 71 -2.76 5.96 2.42
C MET A 71 -3.82 6.18 3.50
N ASP A 72 -4.83 5.32 3.56
CA ASP A 72 -5.92 5.43 4.54
C ASP A 72 -5.40 5.28 5.96
N LYS A 73 -4.58 4.25 6.21
CA LYS A 73 -3.96 4.01 7.51
C LYS A 73 -3.13 5.22 7.96
N LEU A 74 -2.31 5.76 7.06
CA LEU A 74 -1.45 6.89 7.38
C LEU A 74 -2.26 8.16 7.62
N SER A 75 -3.28 8.41 6.79
CA SER A 75 -4.19 9.55 6.94
C SER A 75 -4.99 9.51 8.23
N GLY A 76 -5.30 8.31 8.74
CA GLY A 76 -5.97 8.08 10.01
C GLY A 76 -5.04 7.98 11.24
N THR A 77 -3.72 8.16 11.08
CA THR A 77 -2.77 7.97 12.18
C THR A 77 -2.75 9.16 13.14
N ASP A 78 -3.32 8.97 14.33
CA ASP A 78 -3.25 9.88 15.46
C ASP A 78 -1.96 9.72 16.29
N PRO A 79 -1.57 10.73 17.09
CA PRO A 79 -2.15 12.08 17.17
C PRO A 79 -1.52 13.06 16.16
N VAL A 80 -0.64 12.60 15.27
CA VAL A 80 0.23 13.48 14.48
C VAL A 80 -0.30 13.72 13.08
N VAL A 81 -0.57 12.67 12.31
CA VAL A 81 -0.88 12.82 10.88
C VAL A 81 -2.34 13.18 10.69
N ALA A 82 -3.26 12.47 11.37
CA ALA A 82 -4.69 12.65 11.16
C ALA A 82 -5.20 14.07 11.43
N PRO A 83 -4.80 14.77 12.52
CA PRO A 83 -5.23 16.15 12.72
C PRO A 83 -4.71 17.11 11.64
N LEU A 84 -3.50 16.87 11.13
CA LEU A 84 -2.90 17.71 10.10
C LEU A 84 -3.50 17.46 8.71
N VAL A 85 -3.87 16.22 8.41
CA VAL A 85 -4.65 15.89 7.20
C VAL A 85 -6.04 16.52 7.27
N LYS A 86 -6.76 16.38 8.39
CA LYS A 86 -8.07 17.02 8.60
C LYS A 86 -8.02 18.54 8.49
N ALA A 87 -6.93 19.16 8.94
CA ALA A 87 -6.70 20.59 8.82
C ALA A 87 -6.18 21.03 7.43
N GLY A 88 -6.01 20.11 6.48
CA GLY A 88 -5.48 20.40 5.14
C GLY A 88 -4.00 20.81 5.11
N LYS A 89 -3.28 20.65 6.22
CA LYS A 89 -1.86 21.05 6.36
C LYS A 89 -0.90 19.99 5.80
N VAL A 90 -1.36 18.75 5.70
CA VAL A 90 -0.60 17.63 5.14
C VAL A 90 -1.49 16.91 4.15
N LYS A 91 -0.96 16.61 2.96
CA LYS A 91 -1.61 15.76 1.97
C LYS A 91 -0.95 14.38 1.97
N VAL A 92 -1.76 13.33 1.94
CA VAL A 92 -1.31 11.96 1.69
C VAL A 92 -1.73 11.57 0.28
N VAL A 93 -0.79 11.07 -0.52
CA VAL A 93 -1.02 10.65 -1.91
C VAL A 93 -0.44 9.25 -2.16
N GLY A 94 -0.96 8.56 -3.16
CA GLY A 94 -0.49 7.24 -3.59
C GLY A 94 0.26 7.31 -4.91
N GLY A 95 1.28 6.48 -5.05
CA GLY A 95 1.98 6.28 -6.32
C GLY A 95 2.32 4.82 -6.56
N ASN A 96 2.49 4.46 -7.83
CA ASN A 96 3.06 3.18 -8.25
C ASN A 96 4.27 3.43 -9.15
N TYR A 97 5.43 3.00 -8.69
CA TYR A 97 6.70 3.07 -9.41
C TYR A 97 6.86 1.88 -10.36
N ASP A 98 7.03 2.15 -11.64
CA ASP A 98 7.33 1.13 -12.63
C ASP A 98 8.85 0.82 -12.62
N LEU A 99 9.22 -0.41 -12.25
CA LEU A 99 10.62 -0.84 -12.18
C LEU A 99 11.33 -0.90 -13.54
N VAL A 100 10.58 -0.98 -14.66
CA VAL A 100 11.13 -1.07 -16.00
C VAL A 100 11.34 0.32 -16.60
N THR A 101 10.36 1.21 -16.47
CA THR A 101 10.42 2.55 -17.08
C THR A 101 10.97 3.62 -16.16
N GLY A 102 10.91 3.42 -14.84
CA GLY A 102 11.25 4.41 -13.83
C GLY A 102 10.16 5.47 -13.60
N GLU A 103 8.99 5.31 -14.23
CA GLU A 103 7.89 6.26 -14.09
C GLU A 103 7.09 6.03 -12.80
N VAL A 104 6.60 7.11 -12.20
CA VAL A 104 5.63 7.05 -11.10
C VAL A 104 4.26 7.46 -11.61
N THR A 105 3.30 6.56 -11.52
CA THR A 105 1.89 6.84 -11.82
C THR A 105 1.13 7.08 -10.53
N LEU A 106 0.23 8.07 -10.51
CA LEU A 106 -0.60 8.32 -9.34
C LEU A 106 -1.63 7.21 -9.15
N VAL A 107 -1.76 6.74 -7.91
CA VAL A 107 -2.83 5.82 -7.51
C VAL A 107 -3.93 6.68 -6.89
N ALA A 108 -5.12 6.61 -7.51
CA ALA A 108 -6.34 7.22 -6.99
C ALA A 108 -6.95 6.36 -5.89
#